data_AF-A0AA86PCK0-F1
#
_entry.id   AF-A0AA86PCK0-F1
#
_cell.length_a   1.000
_cell.length_b   1.000
_cell.length_c   1.000
_cell.angle_alpha   90.00
_cell.angle_beta   90.00
_cell.angle_gamma   90.00
#
_symmetry.space_group_name_H-M   'P 1'
#
loop_
_entity.id
_entity.type
_entity.pdbx_description
1 polymer ?
#
loop_
_entity_poly.entity_id
_entity_poly.type
_entity_poly.pdbx_seq_one_letter_code
_entity_poly.pdbx_strand_id
1 'polypeptide(L)'
;MLSVVFTLATLGFDVSYYQGAVSQDTFNCLVNNGYKLAIIQAQMGSTFNNNAISDYLRAKAAGIQQVDFYIYLTTSKDARGQVSDTIHRLINECHGWYGLARH
;
A
#
# COMPACT_ATOMS: atom_id res chain seq x y z
N MET A 1 -4.59 34.65 20.65
CA MET A 1 -5.36 33.40 20.58
C MET A 1 -4.89 32.63 19.36
N LEU A 2 -4.25 31.46 19.53
CA LEU A 2 -3.99 30.56 18.40
C LEU A 2 -5.32 29.91 18.01
N SER A 3 -5.79 30.13 16.80
CA SER A 3 -6.88 29.36 16.23
C SER A 3 -6.34 27.98 15.86
N VAL A 4 -6.75 26.95 16.60
CA VAL A 4 -6.56 25.56 16.19
C VAL A 4 -7.54 25.27 15.07
N VAL A 5 -7.04 25.16 13.84
CA VAL A 5 -7.84 24.75 12.69
C VAL A 5 -7.97 23.24 12.74
N PHE A 6 -9.14 22.75 13.16
CA PHE A 6 -9.46 21.33 13.01
C PHE A 6 -9.77 21.05 11.54
N THR A 7 -8.85 20.33 10.88
CA THR A 7 -9.08 19.83 9.53
C THR A 7 -9.67 18.43 9.60
N LEU A 8 -10.69 18.17 8.77
CA LEU A 8 -11.19 16.81 8.52
C LEU A 8 -10.35 16.08 7.47
N ALA A 9 -9.32 16.72 6.91
CA ALA A 9 -8.44 16.10 5.94
C ALA A 9 -7.52 15.06 6.61
N THR A 10 -7.40 13.91 5.96
CA THR A 10 -6.45 12.86 6.35
C THR A 10 -5.14 13.08 5.62
N LEU A 11 -4.04 13.23 6.37
CA LEU A 11 -2.71 13.25 5.77
C LEU A 11 -2.32 11.84 5.33
N GLY A 12 -1.92 11.69 4.08
CA GLY A 12 -1.55 10.41 3.48
C GLY A 12 -0.40 10.51 2.49
N PHE A 13 0.08 9.35 2.07
CA PHE A 13 1.15 9.19 1.09
C PHE A 13 0.86 8.01 0.16
N ASP A 14 1.53 7.97 -0.99
CA ASP A 14 1.55 6.79 -1.84
C ASP A 14 2.96 6.19 -1.96
N VAL A 15 3.01 4.87 -2.17
CA VAL A 15 4.23 4.12 -2.45
C VAL A 15 4.04 3.39 -3.76
N SER A 16 5.02 3.50 -4.64
CA SER A 16 5.04 2.87 -5.96
C SER A 16 6.10 1.78 -6.06
N TYR A 17 6.07 1.04 -7.16
CA TYR A 17 7.12 0.08 -7.53
C TYR A 17 8.54 0.67 -7.43
N TYR A 18 8.70 1.97 -7.71
CA TYR A 18 10.01 2.62 -7.77
C TYR A 18 10.71 2.80 -6.42
N GLN A 19 9.98 2.75 -5.30
CA GLN A 19 10.59 2.84 -3.97
C GLN A 19 11.24 1.53 -3.52
N GLY A 20 10.99 0.41 -4.22
CA GLY A 20 11.44 -0.90 -3.76
C GLY A 20 10.74 -1.31 -2.45
N ALA A 21 11.42 -2.09 -1.61
CA ALA A 21 10.88 -2.50 -0.31
C ALA A 21 11.10 -1.40 0.73
N VAL A 22 10.02 -0.72 1.14
CA VAL A 22 10.10 0.35 2.15
C VAL A 22 10.31 -0.25 3.54
N SER A 23 11.29 0.24 4.30
CA SER A 23 11.61 -0.32 5.62
C SER A 23 10.50 -0.07 6.66
N GLN A 24 10.41 -0.92 7.68
CA GLN A 24 9.47 -0.73 8.80
C GLN A 24 9.70 0.62 9.51
N ASP A 25 10.96 1.02 9.70
CA ASP A 25 11.32 2.30 10.34
C ASP A 25 10.80 3.51 9.56
N THR A 26 10.76 3.41 8.23
CA THR A 26 10.19 4.46 7.38
C THR A 26 8.69 4.61 7.63
N PHE A 27 7.95 3.50 7.71
CA PHE A 27 6.52 3.53 8.04
C PHE A 27 6.27 4.04 9.46
N ASN A 28 7.08 3.62 10.44
CA ASN A 28 7.01 4.12 11.81
C ASN A 28 7.22 5.64 11.86
N CYS A 29 8.21 6.14 11.10
CA CYS A 29 8.47 7.57 10.98
C CYS A 29 7.27 8.32 10.41
N LEU A 30 6.62 7.80 9.36
CA LEU A 30 5.43 8.44 8.77
C LEU A 30 4.26 8.52 9.76
N VAL A 31 3.98 7.44 10.50
CA VAL A 31 2.93 7.45 11.54
C VAL A 31 3.25 8.48 12.63
N ASN A 32 4.50 8.55 13.08
CA ASN A 32 4.94 9.54 14.07
C ASN A 32 4.82 10.99 13.58
N ASN A 33 4.87 11.21 12.26
CA ASN A 33 4.64 12.51 11.62
C ASN A 33 3.15 12.77 11.30
N GLY A 34 2.24 11.92 11.79
CA GLY A 34 0.79 12.14 11.68
C GLY A 34 0.16 11.63 10.39
N TYR A 35 0.87 10.86 9.56
CA TYR A 35 0.29 10.21 8.40
C TYR A 35 -0.62 9.05 8.84
N LYS A 36 -1.82 8.99 8.24
CA LYS A 36 -2.87 8.02 8.62
C LYS A 36 -3.41 7.21 7.45
N LEU A 37 -3.11 7.62 6.21
CA LEU A 37 -3.49 6.95 4.97
C LEU A 37 -2.24 6.59 4.16
N ALA A 38 -2.20 5.36 3.64
CA ALA A 38 -1.23 4.91 2.66
C ALA A 38 -1.94 4.34 1.44
N ILE A 39 -1.45 4.64 0.24
CA ILE A 39 -1.95 4.07 -1.01
C ILE A 39 -0.78 3.35 -1.71
N ILE A 40 -0.87 2.04 -1.89
CA ILE A 40 0.25 1.21 -2.35
C ILE A 40 0.00 0.75 -3.79
N GLN A 41 0.96 0.95 -4.69
CA GLN A 41 0.86 0.46 -6.05
C GLN A 41 0.90 -1.07 -6.04
N ALA A 42 -0.14 -1.71 -6.57
CA ALA A 42 -0.18 -3.15 -6.74
C ALA A 42 0.36 -3.58 -8.12
N GLN A 43 0.15 -2.75 -9.15
CA GLN A 43 0.52 -3.07 -10.53
C GLN A 43 0.85 -1.81 -11.34
N MET A 44 1.79 -1.95 -12.27
CA MET A 44 2.12 -0.97 -13.30
C MET A 44 2.18 -1.64 -14.67
N GLY A 45 1.24 -1.31 -15.55
CA GLY A 45 1.12 -1.93 -16.87
C GLY A 45 0.92 -3.44 -16.75
N SER A 46 1.88 -4.23 -17.20
CA SER A 46 1.89 -5.70 -17.04
C SER A 46 2.70 -6.20 -15.84
N THR A 47 3.33 -5.31 -15.08
CA THR A 47 4.26 -5.64 -14.01
C THR A 47 3.58 -5.51 -12.66
N PHE A 48 3.63 -6.56 -11.83
CA PHE A 48 3.16 -6.50 -10.44
C PHE A 48 4.24 -5.91 -9.53
N ASN A 49 3.82 -5.12 -8.55
CA ASN A 49 4.72 -4.68 -7.49
C ASN A 49 4.89 -5.79 -6.46
N ASN A 50 6.03 -6.48 -6.51
CA ASN A 50 6.35 -7.58 -5.61
C ASN A 50 6.46 -7.17 -4.13
N ASN A 51 6.56 -5.87 -3.83
CA ASN A 51 6.62 -5.37 -2.46
C ASN A 51 5.25 -5.00 -1.89
N ALA A 52 4.18 -4.94 -2.70
CA ALA A 52 2.90 -4.35 -2.34
C ALA A 52 2.29 -4.95 -1.06
N ILE A 53 2.23 -6.28 -0.95
CA ILE A 53 1.73 -6.94 0.27
C ILE A 53 2.67 -6.73 1.45
N SER A 54 3.99 -6.80 1.23
CA SER A 54 4.96 -6.58 2.30
C SER A 54 4.90 -5.16 2.86
N ASP A 55 4.69 -4.15 2.00
CA ASP A 55 4.51 -2.75 2.38
C ASP A 55 3.16 -2.54 3.08
N TYR A 56 2.10 -3.20 2.61
CA TYR A 56 0.79 -3.19 3.29
C TYR A 56 0.93 -3.70 4.72
N LEU A 57 1.58 -4.85 4.92
CA LEU A 57 1.77 -5.45 6.24
C LEU A 57 2.61 -4.54 7.15
N ARG A 58 3.70 -3.94 6.64
CA ARG A 58 4.53 -3.01 7.41
C ARG A 58 3.80 -1.70 7.75
N ALA A 59 3.01 -1.16 6.83
CA ALA A 59 2.17 0.02 7.07
C ALA A 59 1.13 -0.27 8.15
N LYS A 60 0.45 -1.43 8.09
CA LYS A 60 -0.50 -1.87 9.13
C LYS A 60 0.20 -2.08 10.48
N ALA A 61 1.38 -2.71 10.48
CA ALA A 61 2.17 -2.93 11.70
C ALA A 61 2.67 -1.62 12.33
N ALA A 62 2.97 -0.59 11.51
CA ALA A 62 3.35 0.74 11.99
C ALA A 62 2.18 1.51 12.63
N GLY A 63 0.93 1.10 12.38
CA GLY A 63 -0.27 1.78 12.87
C GLY A 63 -0.93 2.72 11.84
N ILE A 64 -0.60 2.62 10.55
CA ILE A 64 -1.36 3.33 9.51
C ILE A 64 -2.81 2.83 9.53
N GLN A 65 -3.75 3.78 9.63
CA GLN A 65 -5.16 3.49 9.85
C GLN A 65 -5.81 2.95 8.57
N GLN A 66 -5.59 3.63 7.45
CA GLN A 66 -6.16 3.30 6.15
C GLN A 66 -5.04 2.92 5.18
N VAL A 67 -5.12 1.74 4.59
CA VAL A 67 -4.16 1.28 3.58
C VAL A 67 -4.93 0.72 2.40
N ASP A 68 -4.82 1.42 1.26
CA ASP A 68 -5.48 1.05 0.00
C ASP A 68 -4.46 0.71 -1.07
N PHE A 69 -4.93 0.19 -2.20
CA PHE A 69 -4.10 -0.13 -3.36
C PHE A 69 -4.53 0.65 -4.60
N TYR A 70 -3.58 0.93 -5.48
CA TYR A 70 -3.86 1.44 -6.83
C TYR A 70 -3.18 0.62 -7.92
N ILE A 71 -3.69 0.77 -9.14
CA ILE A 71 -3.17 0.15 -10.36
C ILE A 71 -2.86 1.26 -11.36
N TYR A 72 -1.65 1.24 -11.92
CA TYR A 72 -1.33 2.05 -13.09
C TYR A 72 -1.66 1.22 -14.35
N LEU A 73 -2.81 1.50 -14.95
CA LEU A 73 -3.38 0.71 -16.05
C LEU A 73 -2.55 0.79 -17.34
N THR A 74 -2.70 -0.21 -18.20
CA THR A 74 -2.23 -0.20 -19.60
C THR A 74 -3.39 -0.39 -20.58
N THR A 75 -3.24 0.15 -21.79
CA THR A 75 -4.18 -0.08 -22.91
C THR A 75 -3.95 -1.41 -23.62
N SER A 76 -2.84 -2.10 -23.34
CA SER A 76 -2.50 -3.40 -23.94
C SER A 76 -3.22 -4.61 -23.34
N LYS A 77 -4.02 -4.39 -22.28
CA LYS A 77 -4.84 -5.42 -21.63
C LYS A 77 -6.23 -4.88 -21.37
N ASP A 78 -7.23 -5.76 -21.28
CA ASP A 78 -8.57 -5.35 -20.90
C ASP A 78 -8.61 -4.90 -19.43
N ALA A 79 -9.44 -3.90 -19.12
CA ALA A 79 -9.50 -3.31 -17.79
C ALA A 79 -9.98 -4.31 -16.73
N ARG A 80 -10.94 -5.18 -17.08
CA ARG A 80 -11.50 -6.19 -16.17
C ARG A 80 -10.45 -7.22 -15.80
N GLY A 81 -9.69 -7.71 -16.77
CA GLY A 81 -8.58 -8.64 -16.61
C GLY A 81 -7.50 -8.05 -15.73
N GLN A 82 -7.09 -6.80 -15.96
CA GLN A 82 -6.10 -6.12 -15.11
C GLN A 82 -6.53 -6.05 -13.63
N VAL A 83 -7.78 -5.68 -13.36
CA VAL A 83 -8.31 -5.64 -11.98
C VAL A 83 -8.41 -7.03 -11.38
N SER A 84 -8.94 -8.01 -12.12
CA SER A 84 -9.05 -9.40 -11.68
C SER A 84 -7.69 -10.00 -11.33
N ASP A 85 -6.70 -9.83 -12.22
CA ASP A 85 -5.35 -10.33 -12.01
C ASP A 85 -4.69 -9.68 -10.79
N THR A 86 -4.87 -8.37 -10.62
CA THR A 86 -4.36 -7.65 -9.44
C THR A 86 -4.96 -8.20 -8.14
N ILE A 87 -6.29 -8.35 -8.09
CA ILE A 87 -6.97 -8.83 -6.88
C ILE A 87 -6.50 -10.25 -6.54
N HIS A 88 -6.46 -11.16 -7.52
CA HIS A 88 -5.96 -12.51 -7.29
C HIS A 88 -4.50 -12.52 -6.84
N ARG A 89 -3.66 -11.66 -7.41
CA ARG A 89 -2.25 -11.54 -7.00
C ARG A 89 -2.13 -11.12 -5.54
N LEU A 90 -2.84 -10.07 -5.13
CA LEU A 90 -2.81 -9.56 -3.76
C LEU A 90 -3.32 -10.62 -2.75
N ILE A 91 -4.40 -11.33 -3.08
CA ILE A 91 -4.94 -12.41 -2.23
C ILE A 91 -3.92 -13.54 -2.06
N ASN A 92 -3.34 -14.01 -3.17
CA ASN A 92 -2.39 -15.14 -3.15
C ASN A 92 -1.13 -14.81 -2.36
N GLU A 93 -0.57 -13.61 -2.55
CA GLU A 93 0.59 -13.16 -1.79
C GLU A 93 0.25 -13.02 -0.30
N CYS A 94 -0.89 -12.41 0.04
CA CYS A 94 -1.33 -12.26 1.43
C CYS A 94 -1.42 -13.62 2.15
N HIS A 95 -2.01 -14.63 1.52
CA HIS A 95 -2.09 -15.99 2.09
C HIS A 95 -0.71 -16.63 2.27
N GLY A 96 0.21 -16.42 1.32
CA GLY A 96 1.59 -16.90 1.43
C GLY A 96 2.29 -16.35 2.69
N TRP A 97 2.12 -15.06 2.97
CA TRP A 97 2.67 -14.42 4.18
C TRP A 97 2.05 -14.95 5.47
N TYR A 98 0.73 -15.17 5.52
CA TYR A 98 0.07 -15.79 6.68
C TYR A 98 0.54 -17.23 6.94
N GLY A 99 0.97 -17.96 5.92
CA GLY A 99 1.56 -19.29 6.06
C GLY A 99 2.97 -19.23 6.68
N LEU A 100 3.78 -18.26 6.27
CA LEU A 100 5.16 -18.08 6.76
C LEU A 100 5.22 -17.54 8.20
N ALA A 101 4.25 -16.72 8.63
CA ALA A 101 4.24 -16.12 9.97
C ALA A 101 3.80 -17.07 11.10
N ARG A 102 3.48 -18.35 10.81
CA ARG A 102 3.06 -19.36 11.80
C ARG A 102 4.15 -20.39 12.14
N HIS A 103 5.38 -20.18 11.67
CA HIS A 103 6.56 -20.99 11.98
C HIS A 103 7.61 -20.13 12.67
#